data_AF-A0A7J6P030-F1
#
_entry.id   AF-A0A7J6P030-F1
#
_cell.length_a   1.000
_cell.length_b   1.000
_cell.length_c   1.000
_cell.angle_alpha   90.00
_cell.angle_beta   90.00
_cell.angle_gamma   90.00
#
_symmetry.space_group_name_H-M   'P 1'
#
loop_
_entity.id
_entity.type
_entity.pdbx_description
1 polymer ?
#
loop_
_entity_poly.entity_id
_entity_poly.type
_entity_poly.pdbx_seq_one_letter_code
_entity_poly.pdbx_strand_id
1 'polypeptide(L)'
;SQSASILLFLGDKICMVRRSGSSRFMPHALVFPGGKLEEDDEKWAREYLAGRTNRCCCSRCNPGDVTDLAFRRCALRELKEETSIDLDVSEAVSRMVYLCQFQTPDHEAAKTKKGGFITRFYVYALE
;
A
#
# COMPACT_ATOMS: atom_id res chain seq x y z
N SER A 1 2.62 -14.08 -1.74
CA SER A 1 2.30 -13.13 -0.64
C SER A 1 1.59 -11.92 -1.24
N GLN A 2 0.63 -11.34 -0.53
CA GLN A 2 -0.03 -10.08 -0.92
C GLN A 2 0.71 -8.88 -0.31
N SER A 3 0.86 -7.79 -1.06
CA SER A 3 1.59 -6.59 -0.66
C SER A 3 0.98 -5.33 -1.28
N ALA A 4 1.28 -4.17 -0.70
CA ALA A 4 0.96 -2.88 -1.29
C ALA A 4 2.12 -1.90 -1.20
N SER A 5 2.20 -1.01 -2.18
CA SER A 5 3.18 0.07 -2.26
C SER A 5 2.51 1.38 -2.65
N ILE A 6 3.10 2.50 -2.20
CA ILE A 6 2.61 3.85 -2.49
C ILE A 6 3.60 4.65 -3.34
N LEU A 7 3.11 5.22 -4.43
CA LEU A 7 3.77 6.26 -5.19
C LEU A 7 3.34 7.60 -4.61
N LEU A 8 4.12 8.10 -3.66
CA LEU A 8 3.88 9.38 -3.00
C LEU A 8 4.52 10.51 -3.81
N PHE A 9 3.69 11.35 -4.42
CA PHE A 9 4.12 12.58 -5.09
C PHE A 9 4.19 13.74 -4.09
N LEU A 10 5.30 14.47 -4.13
CA LEU A 10 5.61 15.68 -3.37
C LEU A 10 5.86 16.81 -4.37
N GLY A 11 4.77 17.39 -4.89
CA GLY A 11 4.83 18.26 -6.06
C GLY A 11 5.29 17.49 -7.31
N ASP A 12 6.42 17.89 -7.90
CA ASP A 12 7.03 17.27 -9.09
C ASP A 12 7.97 16.10 -8.76
N LYS A 13 8.12 15.76 -7.48
CA LYS A 13 9.02 14.69 -7.00
C LYS A 13 8.22 13.48 -6.55
N ILE A 14 8.85 12.31 -6.60
CA ILE A 14 8.30 11.07 -6.04
C ILE A 14 9.18 10.56 -4.90
N CYS A 15 8.55 10.13 -3.80
CA CYS A 15 9.26 9.54 -2.68
C CYS A 15 9.67 8.10 -3.03
N MET A 16 10.96 7.80 -2.90
CA MET A 16 11.51 6.46 -3.04
C MET A 16 12.53 6.21 -1.92
N VAL A 17 12.65 4.96 -1.49
CA VAL A 17 13.63 4.52 -0.49
C VAL A 17 14.69 3.64 -1.14
N ARG A 18 15.91 3.72 -0.61
CA ARG A 18 17.00 2.84 -1.03
C ARG A 18 17.06 1.62 -0.12
N ARG A 19 16.90 0.43 -0.70
CA ARG A 19 17.02 -0.83 0.06
C ARG A 19 18.45 -1.02 0.57
N SER A 20 18.57 -1.58 1.78
CA SER A 20 19.86 -1.96 2.35
C SER A 20 20.64 -2.88 1.41
N GLY A 21 21.97 -2.77 1.41
CA GLY A 21 22.85 -3.70 0.70
C GLY A 21 22.76 -5.14 1.22
N SER A 22 22.35 -5.32 2.48
CA SER A 22 22.10 -6.65 3.07
C SER A 22 20.74 -7.25 2.70
N SER A 23 19.93 -6.55 1.88
CA SER A 23 18.62 -7.02 1.48
C SER A 23 18.72 -8.21 0.52
N ARG A 24 18.00 -9.29 0.82
CA ARG A 24 17.98 -10.52 0.00
C ARG A 24 17.23 -10.36 -1.31
N PHE A 25 16.37 -9.34 -1.41
CA PHE A 25 15.57 -9.03 -2.58
C PHE A 25 15.84 -7.60 -3.01
N MET A 26 16.36 -7.41 -4.22
CA MET A 26 16.72 -6.12 -4.80
C MET A 26 17.63 -5.26 -3.90
N PRO A 27 18.85 -5.71 -3.54
CA PRO A 27 19.79 -4.91 -2.75
C PRO A 27 20.15 -3.61 -3.47
N HIS A 28 20.31 -2.52 -2.71
CA HIS A 28 20.63 -1.17 -3.20
C HIS A 28 19.62 -0.51 -4.16
N ALA A 29 18.54 -1.20 -4.54
CA ALA A 29 17.54 -0.66 -5.45
C ALA A 29 16.78 0.51 -4.80
N LEU A 30 16.40 1.48 -5.63
CA LEU A 30 15.38 2.45 -5.29
C LEU A 30 14.01 1.80 -5.51
N VAL A 31 13.19 1.82 -4.48
CA VAL A 31 11.83 1.26 -4.50
C VAL A 31 10.85 2.24 -3.90
N PHE A 32 9.58 2.09 -4.25
CA PHE A 32 8.50 2.78 -3.55
C PHE A 32 8.30 2.16 -2.17
N PRO A 33 7.96 2.97 -1.15
CA PRO A 33 7.61 2.44 0.15
C PRO A 33 6.48 1.43 0.04
N GLY A 34 6.62 0.32 0.75
CA GLY A 34 5.63 -0.75 0.69
C GLY A 34 6.12 -2.09 1.19
N GLY A 35 5.16 -2.94 1.50
CA GLY A 35 5.44 -4.22 2.13
C GLY A 35 4.22 -5.10 2.20
N LYS A 36 4.27 -6.06 3.13
CA LYS A 36 3.32 -7.16 3.17
C LYS A 36 2.01 -6.67 3.79
N LEU A 37 0.88 -7.11 3.24
CA LEU A 37 -0.41 -6.94 3.91
C LEU A 37 -0.44 -7.74 5.21
N GLU A 38 -0.82 -7.09 6.31
CA GLU A 38 -0.91 -7.70 7.64
C GLU A 38 -2.35 -7.75 8.15
N GLU A 39 -2.60 -8.64 9.13
CA GLU A 39 -3.95 -8.84 9.70
C GLU A 39 -4.52 -7.55 10.33
N ASP A 40 -3.65 -6.70 10.89
CA ASP A 40 -4.04 -5.42 11.48
C ASP A 40 -4.53 -4.42 10.42
N ASP A 41 -4.01 -4.49 9.19
CA ASP A 41 -4.50 -3.66 8.07
C ASP A 41 -5.93 -4.06 7.70
N GLU A 42 -6.20 -5.36 7.66
CA GLU A 42 -7.54 -5.92 7.38
C GLU A 42 -8.53 -5.67 8.51
N LYS A 43 -8.07 -5.77 9.76
CA LYS A 43 -8.88 -5.45 10.94
C LYS A 43 -9.28 -3.97 10.93
N TRP A 44 -8.31 -3.08 10.71
CA TRP A 44 -8.56 -1.65 10.61
C TRP A 44 -9.57 -1.32 9.50
N ALA A 45 -9.43 -1.92 8.32
CA ALA A 45 -10.34 -1.68 7.19
C ALA A 45 -11.79 -2.07 7.51
N ARG A 46 -11.99 -3.21 8.20
CA ARG A 46 -13.31 -3.66 8.65
C ARG A 46 -13.94 -2.69 9.65
N GLU A 47 -13.17 -2.25 10.65
CA GLU A 47 -13.63 -1.29 11.66
C GLU A 47 -13.94 0.09 11.04
N TYR A 48 -13.10 0.56 10.12
CA TYR A 48 -13.28 1.81 9.40
C TYR A 48 -14.56 1.83 8.58
N LEU A 49 -14.86 0.75 7.86
CA LEU A 49 -16.11 0.61 7.10
C LEU A 49 -17.33 0.51 8.01
N ALA A 50 -17.27 -0.29 9.08
CA ALA A 50 -18.36 -0.44 10.04
C ALA A 50 -18.75 0.91 10.68
N GLY A 51 -17.77 1.80 10.92
CA GLY A 51 -18.03 3.16 11.40
C GLY A 51 -18.63 4.12 10.36
N ARG A 52 -18.60 3.76 9.07
CA ARG A 52 -19.08 4.56 7.92
C ARG A 52 -20.39 4.07 7.31
N THR A 53 -20.71 2.77 7.40
CA THR A 53 -21.99 2.21 6.92
C THR A 53 -23.22 2.86 7.56
N ASN A 54 -23.05 3.53 8.71
CA ASN A 54 -24.10 4.33 9.35
C ASN A 54 -24.28 5.76 8.80
N ARG A 55 -23.56 6.20 7.77
CA ARG A 55 -23.54 7.64 7.38
C ARG A 55 -24.02 8.01 5.97
N CYS A 56 -24.12 7.11 5.00
CA CYS A 56 -24.84 7.40 3.74
C CYS A 56 -25.03 6.16 2.84
N CYS A 57 -26.24 5.97 2.30
CA CYS A 57 -26.63 4.80 1.48
C CYS A 57 -26.23 4.92 -0.01
N CYS A 58 -25.47 5.94 -0.40
CA CYS A 58 -25.22 6.24 -1.81
C CYS A 58 -24.04 5.45 -2.38
N SER A 59 -24.10 5.04 -3.64
CA SER A 59 -23.01 4.32 -4.32
C SER A 59 -21.70 5.12 -4.45
N ARG A 60 -21.76 6.46 -4.43
CA ARG A 60 -20.58 7.35 -4.36
C ARG A 60 -19.94 7.40 -2.97
N CYS A 61 -20.67 6.93 -1.96
CA CYS A 61 -20.31 6.93 -0.55
C CYS A 61 -19.68 5.58 -0.13
N ASN A 62 -19.60 4.62 -1.07
CA ASN A 62 -19.10 3.29 -0.80
C ASN A 62 -17.58 3.36 -0.67
N PRO A 63 -16.97 3.15 0.51
CA PRO A 63 -15.58 3.51 0.75
C PRO A 63 -14.56 2.56 0.09
N GLY A 64 -14.97 1.83 -0.95
CA GLY A 64 -14.25 0.70 -1.52
C GLY A 64 -14.60 -0.61 -0.81
N ASP A 65 -14.13 -1.71 -1.39
CA ASP A 65 -14.15 -3.03 -0.76
C ASP A 65 -13.19 -3.06 0.45
N VAL A 66 -13.51 -3.83 1.49
CA VAL A 66 -12.67 -4.06 2.68
C VAL A 66 -11.24 -4.38 2.25
N THR A 67 -11.10 -5.24 1.24
CA THR A 67 -9.81 -5.66 0.73
C THR A 67 -9.01 -4.50 0.15
N ASP A 68 -9.62 -3.63 -0.66
CA ASP A 68 -8.90 -2.47 -1.23
C ASP A 68 -8.47 -1.48 -0.14
N LEU A 69 -9.33 -1.23 0.85
CA LEU A 69 -8.99 -0.39 2.00
C LEU A 69 -7.84 -0.96 2.83
N ALA A 70 -7.81 -2.27 3.05
CA ALA A 70 -6.72 -2.94 3.75
C ALA A 70 -5.38 -2.73 3.01
N PHE A 71 -5.37 -2.85 1.68
CA PHE A 71 -4.18 -2.59 0.88
C PHE A 71 -3.75 -1.11 0.91
N ARG A 72 -4.68 -0.15 0.87
CA ARG A 72 -4.35 1.28 1.03
C ARG A 72 -3.76 1.55 2.42
N ARG A 73 -4.35 0.98 3.47
CA ARG A 73 -3.86 1.09 4.86
C ARG A 73 -2.46 0.50 5.02
N CYS A 74 -2.21 -0.66 4.40
CA CYS A 74 -0.91 -1.30 4.34
C CYS A 74 0.13 -0.39 3.69
N ALA A 75 -0.16 0.18 2.51
CA ALA A 75 0.78 1.07 1.84
C ALA A 75 1.11 2.33 2.67
N LEU A 76 0.13 2.88 3.41
CA LEU A 76 0.35 4.00 4.33
C LEU A 76 1.14 3.61 5.59
N ARG A 77 0.91 2.41 6.15
CA ARG A 77 1.69 1.87 7.26
C ARG A 77 3.16 1.76 6.88
N GLU A 78 3.42 1.12 5.74
CA GLU A 78 4.77 0.89 5.24
C GLU A 78 5.47 2.21 4.88
N LEU A 79 4.74 3.19 4.33
CA LEU A 79 5.26 4.55 4.14
C LEU A 79 5.79 5.13 5.46
N LYS A 80 4.99 5.07 6.52
CA LYS A 80 5.38 5.59 7.84
C LYS A 80 6.58 4.82 8.40
N GLU A 81 6.57 3.50 8.32
CA GLU A 81 7.65 2.64 8.83
C GLU A 81 8.98 2.88 8.10
N GLU A 82 8.96 3.03 6.77
CA GLU A 82 10.17 3.14 5.97
C GLU A 82 10.67 4.59 5.79
N THR A 83 9.81 5.59 5.93
CA THR A 83 10.16 7.00 5.64
C THR A 83 9.90 7.96 6.80
N SER A 84 9.20 7.52 7.85
CA SER A 84 8.67 8.39 8.92
C SER A 84 7.67 9.46 8.47
N ILE A 85 7.21 9.44 7.20
CA ILE A 85 6.12 10.32 6.73
C ILE A 85 4.80 9.77 7.24
N ASP A 86 4.11 10.56 8.07
CA ASP A 86 2.82 10.22 8.66
C ASP A 86 1.72 11.07 8.01
N LEU A 87 0.80 10.42 7.31
CA LEU A 87 -0.34 11.06 6.65
C LEU A 87 -1.61 10.82 7.47
N ASP A 88 -2.59 11.74 7.39
CA ASP A 88 -3.92 11.44 7.91
C ASP A 88 -4.48 10.24 7.16
N VAL A 89 -4.61 9.11 7.86
CA VAL A 89 -4.98 7.85 7.23
C VAL A 89 -6.36 7.95 6.59
N SER A 90 -7.34 8.59 7.25
CA SER A 90 -8.72 8.66 6.75
C SER A 90 -8.82 9.50 5.49
N GLU A 91 -8.09 10.62 5.43
CA GLU A 91 -8.00 11.47 4.26
C GLU A 91 -7.24 10.76 3.13
N ALA A 92 -6.06 10.23 3.41
CA ALA A 92 -5.20 9.59 2.43
C ALA A 92 -5.88 8.38 1.78
N VAL A 93 -6.48 7.46 2.56
CA VAL A 93 -7.15 6.29 1.96
C VAL A 93 -8.30 6.69 1.02
N SER A 94 -8.94 7.84 1.24
CA SER A 94 -10.04 8.31 0.39
C SER A 94 -9.58 8.92 -0.94
N ARG A 95 -8.35 9.44 -0.98
CA ARG A 95 -7.77 10.12 -2.14
C ARG A 95 -6.80 9.24 -2.93
N MET A 96 -6.25 8.19 -2.31
CA MET A 96 -5.38 7.24 -3.00
C MET A 96 -6.08 6.64 -4.22
N VAL A 97 -5.35 6.54 -5.33
CA VAL A 97 -5.85 5.95 -6.57
C VAL A 97 -5.09 4.66 -6.85
N TYR A 98 -5.82 3.56 -7.07
CA TYR A 98 -5.21 2.32 -7.53
C TYR A 98 -4.65 2.51 -8.95
N LEU A 99 -3.36 2.19 -9.13
CA LEU A 99 -2.68 2.31 -10.42
C LEU A 99 -2.65 0.96 -11.14
N CYS A 100 -2.05 -0.04 -10.49
CA CYS A 100 -1.85 -1.36 -11.09
C CYS A 100 -1.49 -2.40 -10.02
N GLN A 101 -1.41 -3.65 -10.44
CA GLN A 101 -0.82 -4.73 -9.66
C GLN A 101 0.31 -5.38 -10.44
N PHE A 102 1.36 -5.78 -9.74
CA PHE A 102 2.46 -6.55 -10.29
C PHE A 102 2.52 -7.90 -9.61
N GLN A 103 2.53 -8.97 -10.42
CA GLN A 103 2.78 -10.31 -9.95
C GLN A 103 4.22 -10.69 -10.28
N THR A 104 4.96 -11.12 -9.26
CA THR A 104 6.30 -11.68 -9.45
C THR A 104 6.21 -12.89 -10.39
N PRO A 105 6.89 -12.89 -11.55
CA PRO A 105 6.86 -14.02 -12.48
C PRO A 105 7.30 -15.32 -11.81
N ASP A 106 6.73 -16.46 -12.21
CA ASP A 106 6.95 -17.75 -11.54
C ASP A 106 8.42 -18.18 -11.49
N HIS A 107 9.19 -17.89 -12.55
CA HIS A 107 10.62 -18.19 -12.60
C HIS A 107 11.46 -17.34 -11.62
N GLU A 108 10.99 -16.14 -11.27
CA GLU A 108 11.60 -15.31 -10.22
C GLU A 108 11.09 -15.72 -8.84
N ALA A 109 9.80 -16.07 -8.73
CA ALA A 109 9.20 -16.58 -7.50
C ALA A 109 9.93 -17.83 -6.99
N ALA A 110 10.29 -18.75 -7.91
CA ALA A 110 11.01 -19.98 -7.60
C ALA A 110 12.42 -19.74 -7.02
N LYS A 111 13.03 -18.58 -7.29
CA LYS A 111 14.34 -18.20 -6.74
C LYS A 111 14.25 -17.71 -5.30
N THR A 112 13.05 -17.38 -4.81
CA THR A 112 12.86 -16.93 -3.43
C THR A 112 12.28 -18.05 -2.56
N LYS A 113 12.80 -18.21 -1.34
CA LYS A 113 12.22 -19.16 -0.35
C LYS A 113 10.78 -18.81 0.05
N LYS A 114 10.32 -17.59 -0.23
CA LYS A 114 8.99 -17.07 0.15
C LYS A 114 7.98 -17.11 -1.00
N GLY A 115 8.38 -17.57 -2.20
CA GLY A 115 7.57 -17.55 -3.41
C GLY A 115 7.41 -16.15 -4.02
N GLY A 116 6.41 -16.00 -4.89
CA GLY A 116 6.12 -14.73 -5.57
C GLY A 116 5.31 -13.76 -4.70
N PHE A 117 5.42 -12.48 -5.02
CA PHE A 117 4.63 -11.40 -4.43
C PHE A 117 3.62 -10.89 -5.47
N ILE A 118 2.40 -10.61 -5.02
CA ILE A 118 1.42 -9.80 -5.75
C ILE A 118 1.37 -8.47 -5.02
N THR A 119 1.92 -7.43 -5.65
CA THR A 119 1.99 -6.08 -5.08
C THR A 119 1.00 -5.17 -5.80
N ARG A 120 0.11 -4.52 -5.05
CA ARG A 120 -0.75 -3.44 -5.56
C ARG A 120 -0.05 -2.10 -5.39
N PHE A 121 -0.14 -1.24 -6.40
CA PHE A 121 0.42 0.10 -6.38
C PHE A 121 -0.69 1.13 -6.31
N TYR A 122 -0.54 2.07 -5.38
CA TYR A 122 -1.43 3.20 -5.20
C TYR A 122 -0.69 4.51 -5.40
N VAL A 123 -1.34 5.50 -5.99
CA VAL A 123 -0.81 6.85 -6.15
C VAL A 123 -1.46 7.76 -5.12
N TYR A 124 -0.66 8.61 -4.48
CA TYR A 124 -1.12 9.71 -3.64
C TYR A 124 -0.26 10.94 -3.92
N ALA A 125 -0.90 12.08 -4.12
CA ALA A 125 -0.21 13.35 -4.32
C ALA A 125 -0.51 14.27 -3.15
N LEU A 126 0.56 14.73 -2.49
CA LEU A 126 0.49 15.85 -1.54
C LEU A 126 0.42 17.14 -2.33
N GLU A 127 -0.59 17.96 -2.01
CA GLU A 127 -0.76 19.33 -2.51
C GLU A 127 0.18 20.30 -1.78
#